data_AF-A0ABC8KH57-F1
#
_entry.id   AF-A0ABC8KH57-F1
#
_cell.length_a   1.000
_cell.length_b   1.000
_cell.length_c   1.000
_cell.angle_alpha   90.00
_cell.angle_beta   90.00
_cell.angle_gamma   90.00
#
_symmetry.space_group_name_H-M   'P 1'
#
loop_
_entity.id
_entity.type
_entity.pdbx_description
1 polymer ?
#
loop_
_entity_poly.entity_id
_entity_poly.type
_entity_poly.pdbx_seq_one_letter_code
_entity_poly.pdbx_strand_id
1 'polypeptide(L)'
;MINLYQSLTKSWYYATIWVLFVTHSFVLSADENHKKSAPLFECANQRELGYPFWIPGRKECGHPDFKLDCSGDFAELSISSVKFQILEIKLDNIRLSMKDYHNNICPRDPKNVQINQDVLPFSFDTIPSMQN
;
A
#
# COMPACT_ATOMS: atom_id res chain seq x y z
N MET A 1 -33.65 51.15 -14.35
CA MET A 1 -32.35 50.45 -14.59
C MET A 1 -31.80 49.71 -13.36
N ILE A 2 -32.16 50.08 -12.12
CA ILE A 2 -31.60 49.51 -10.88
C ILE A 2 -32.04 48.05 -10.61
N ASN A 3 -33.30 47.71 -10.93
CA ASN A 3 -33.84 46.36 -10.71
C ASN A 3 -33.24 45.30 -11.66
N LEU A 4 -32.85 45.70 -12.87
CA LEU A 4 -32.20 44.80 -13.82
C LEU A 4 -30.79 44.45 -13.33
N TYR A 5 -30.07 45.43 -12.80
CA TYR A 5 -28.74 45.25 -12.22
C TYR A 5 -28.77 44.32 -11.01
N GLN A 6 -29.74 44.49 -10.10
CA GLN A 6 -29.91 43.58 -8.95
C GLN A 6 -30.29 42.15 -9.36
N SER A 7 -31.05 41.97 -10.45
CA SER A 7 -31.40 40.65 -10.96
C SER A 7 -30.19 39.94 -11.58
N LEU A 8 -29.37 40.68 -12.34
CA LEU A 8 -28.16 40.16 -12.96
C LEU A 8 -27.10 39.78 -11.91
N THR A 9 -26.95 40.57 -10.85
CA THR A 9 -26.02 40.26 -9.75
C THR A 9 -26.45 39.08 -8.90
N LYS A 10 -27.77 38.91 -8.65
CA LYS A 10 -28.30 37.70 -7.98
C LYS A 10 -28.08 36.45 -8.82
N SER A 11 -28.32 36.52 -10.13
CA SER A 11 -28.09 35.38 -11.05
C SER A 11 -26.62 34.96 -11.09
N TRP A 12 -25.70 35.92 -11.17
CA TRP A 12 -24.27 35.62 -11.12
C TRP A 12 -23.84 35.05 -9.77
N TYR A 13 -24.42 35.52 -8.66
CA TYR A 13 -24.16 34.97 -7.34
C TYR A 13 -24.59 33.49 -7.20
N TYR A 14 -25.73 33.09 -7.73
CA TYR A 14 -26.14 31.67 -7.70
C TYR A 14 -25.26 30.80 -8.60
N ALA A 15 -24.86 31.31 -9.76
CA ALA A 15 -23.96 30.58 -10.68
C ALA A 15 -22.58 30.35 -10.06
N THR A 16 -22.01 31.34 -9.36
CA THR A 16 -20.71 31.18 -8.68
C THR A 16 -20.79 30.20 -7.52
N ILE A 17 -21.87 30.22 -6.73
CA ILE A 17 -22.09 29.23 -5.65
C ILE A 17 -22.16 27.80 -6.23
N TRP A 18 -22.91 27.60 -7.32
CA TRP A 18 -23.01 26.30 -7.97
C TRP A 18 -21.65 25.80 -8.47
N VAL A 19 -20.86 26.67 -9.09
CA VAL A 19 -19.51 26.33 -9.55
C VAL A 19 -18.60 25.98 -8.37
N LEU A 20 -18.65 26.72 -7.27
CA LEU A 20 -17.87 26.41 -6.05
C LEU A 20 -18.27 25.07 -5.42
N PHE A 21 -19.56 24.74 -5.43
CA PHE A 21 -20.04 23.47 -4.88
C PHE A 21 -19.60 22.27 -5.75
N VAL A 22 -19.60 22.44 -7.07
CA VAL A 22 -19.15 21.43 -8.03
C VAL A 22 -17.62 21.27 -8.00
N THR A 23 -16.84 22.34 -7.87
CA THR A 23 -15.38 22.25 -7.76
C THR A 23 -14.93 21.64 -6.43
N HIS A 24 -15.63 21.94 -5.32
CA HIS A 24 -15.34 21.31 -4.02
C HIS A 24 -15.58 19.79 -4.05
N SER A 25 -16.62 19.35 -4.78
CA SER A 25 -16.94 17.93 -4.95
C SER A 25 -15.90 17.18 -5.79
N PHE A 26 -15.27 17.84 -6.76
CA PHE A 26 -14.29 17.22 -7.66
C PHE A 26 -12.90 17.06 -7.01
N VAL A 27 -12.49 17.99 -6.15
CA VAL A 27 -11.18 17.95 -5.48
C VAL A 27 -11.09 16.85 -4.41
N LEU A 28 -12.23 16.42 -3.84
CA LEU A 28 -12.28 15.35 -2.83
C LEU A 28 -12.16 13.92 -3.41
N SER A 29 -12.19 13.73 -4.74
CA SER A 29 -12.15 12.40 -5.36
C SER A 29 -10.84 12.08 -6.09
N ALA A 30 -9.93 13.03 -6.23
CA ALA A 30 -8.66 12.82 -6.93
C ALA A 30 -7.56 12.50 -5.93
N ASP A 31 -7.62 11.30 -5.36
CA ASP A 31 -6.57 10.81 -4.49
C ASP A 31 -6.06 9.42 -4.89
N GLU A 32 -5.39 9.39 -6.03
CA GLU A 32 -4.48 8.29 -6.37
C GLU A 32 -3.07 8.49 -5.78
N ASN A 33 -2.85 9.55 -4.98
CA ASN A 33 -1.54 9.95 -4.47
C ASN A 33 -1.34 9.80 -2.95
N HIS A 34 -2.36 9.49 -2.12
CA HIS A 34 -2.17 9.21 -0.69
C HIS A 34 -1.43 7.89 -0.43
N LYS A 35 -1.19 7.06 -1.45
CA LYS A 35 -0.28 5.89 -1.32
C LYS A 35 1.15 6.28 -0.94
N LYS A 36 1.56 7.56 -1.11
CA LYS A 36 2.93 8.03 -0.91
C LYS A 36 3.26 8.62 0.47
N SER A 37 2.34 8.72 1.42
CA SER A 37 2.65 9.42 2.68
C SER A 37 2.17 8.73 3.95
N ALA A 38 2.19 7.40 3.96
CA ALA A 38 2.25 6.68 5.22
C ALA A 38 3.65 6.90 5.84
N PRO A 39 3.76 7.45 7.06
CA PRO A 39 5.05 7.57 7.72
C PRO A 39 5.63 6.17 7.95
N LEU A 40 6.94 6.04 7.71
CA LEU A 40 7.68 4.81 7.99
C LEU A 40 7.46 4.40 9.45
N PHE A 41 7.47 3.10 9.70
CA PHE A 41 7.24 2.53 11.01
C PHE A 41 8.20 1.37 11.30
N GLU A 42 8.33 1.06 12.59
CA GLU A 42 9.15 -0.04 13.07
C GLU A 42 8.28 -1.27 13.35
N CYS A 43 8.82 -2.45 13.10
CA CYS A 43 8.21 -3.75 13.39
C CYS A 43 9.34 -4.77 13.61
N ALA A 44 9.38 -5.37 14.80
CA ALA A 44 10.43 -6.31 15.20
C ALA A 44 11.84 -5.73 14.95
N ASN A 45 12.68 -6.41 14.17
CA ASN A 45 14.03 -5.96 13.82
C ASN A 45 14.10 -4.95 12.66
N GLN A 46 12.97 -4.55 12.07
CA GLN A 46 12.92 -3.62 10.94
C GLN A 46 12.45 -2.23 11.38
N ARG A 47 13.09 -1.16 10.87
CA ARG A 47 12.80 0.23 11.27
C ARG A 47 12.23 1.13 10.17
N GLU A 48 12.41 0.74 8.92
CA GLU A 48 12.06 1.55 7.75
C GLU A 48 10.97 0.86 6.92
N LEU A 49 9.90 0.40 7.57
CA LEU A 49 8.77 -0.22 6.88
C LEU A 49 7.75 0.82 6.45
N GLY A 50 7.23 0.67 5.24
CA GLY A 50 6.19 1.51 4.69
C GLY A 50 5.27 0.71 3.78
N TYR A 51 4.50 1.42 2.94
CA TYR A 51 3.66 0.79 1.92
C TYR A 51 4.48 -0.23 1.09
N PRO A 52 3.98 -1.45 0.85
CA PRO A 52 2.60 -1.91 1.05
C PRO A 52 2.30 -2.48 2.44
N PHE A 53 3.28 -2.54 3.34
CA PHE A 53 3.13 -3.20 4.64
C PHE A 53 2.32 -2.36 5.63
N TRP A 54 1.64 -3.05 6.56
CA TRP A 54 0.94 -2.39 7.65
C TRP A 54 0.85 -3.28 8.89
N ILE A 55 0.57 -2.64 10.03
CA ILE A 55 0.35 -3.26 11.34
C ILE A 55 -1.02 -2.86 11.91
N PRO A 56 -1.58 -3.60 12.88
CA PRO A 56 -2.80 -3.17 13.57
C PRO A 56 -2.71 -1.71 14.03
N GLY A 57 -3.72 -0.90 13.68
CA GLY A 57 -3.72 0.55 13.93
C GLY A 57 -3.19 1.40 12.78
N ARG A 58 -2.71 0.80 11.67
CA ARG A 58 -2.27 1.49 10.44
C ARG A 58 -2.78 0.80 9.17
N LYS A 59 -3.93 0.13 9.24
CA LYS A 59 -4.47 -0.70 8.13
C LYS A 59 -4.78 0.13 6.89
N GLU A 60 -5.21 1.37 7.09
CA GLU A 60 -5.55 2.37 6.08
C GLU A 60 -4.34 2.78 5.22
N CYS A 61 -3.13 2.57 5.71
CA CYS A 61 -1.89 2.97 5.05
C CYS A 61 -1.20 1.84 4.25
N GLY A 62 -1.70 0.61 4.32
CA GLY A 62 -1.09 -0.54 3.66
C GLY A 62 -2.06 -1.34 2.81
N HIS A 63 -1.50 -2.24 2.02
CA HIS A 63 -2.28 -3.13 1.18
C HIS A 63 -2.83 -4.30 2.02
N PRO A 64 -4.13 -4.67 1.90
CA PRO A 64 -4.78 -5.67 2.76
C PRO A 64 -4.01 -7.00 2.92
N ASP A 65 -3.34 -7.45 1.86
CA ASP A 65 -2.58 -8.71 1.83
C ASP A 65 -1.22 -8.66 2.55
N PHE A 66 -0.71 -7.47 2.89
CA PHE A 66 0.65 -7.26 3.40
C PHE A 66 0.66 -6.89 4.89
N LYS A 67 -0.22 -7.52 5.67
CA LYS A 67 -0.24 -7.36 7.12
C LYS A 67 1.01 -7.98 7.74
N LEU A 68 1.70 -7.21 8.57
CA LEU A 68 2.84 -7.70 9.35
C LEU A 68 2.42 -8.19 10.74
N ASP A 69 3.12 -9.22 11.18
CA ASP A 69 3.20 -9.72 12.55
C ASP A 69 4.59 -9.37 13.10
N CYS A 70 4.60 -8.61 14.19
CA CYS A 70 5.81 -8.09 14.85
C CYS A 70 6.06 -8.75 16.20
N SER A 71 5.37 -9.85 16.52
CA SER A 71 5.44 -10.49 17.84
C SER A 71 6.74 -11.26 18.10
N GLY A 72 7.47 -11.63 17.05
CA GLY A 72 8.76 -12.30 17.13
C GLY A 72 9.95 -11.38 16.87
N ASP A 73 11.13 -12.00 16.70
CA ASP A 73 12.38 -11.28 16.43
C ASP A 73 12.45 -10.69 15.01
N PHE A 74 11.69 -11.25 14.07
CA PHE A 74 11.62 -10.81 12.68
C PHE A 74 10.22 -10.32 12.33
N ALA A 75 10.14 -9.35 11.43
CA ALA A 75 8.88 -8.93 10.85
C ALA A 75 8.37 -10.04 9.90
N GLU A 76 7.20 -10.58 10.20
CA GLU A 76 6.61 -11.70 9.47
C GLU A 76 5.33 -11.30 8.77
N LEU A 77 5.02 -11.95 7.65
CA LEU A 77 3.76 -11.76 6.95
C LEU A 77 3.29 -13.08 6.36
N SER A 78 1.98 -13.22 6.19
CA SER A 78 1.38 -14.44 5.66
C SER A 78 0.67 -14.14 4.35
N ILE A 79 1.18 -14.72 3.26
CA ILE A 79 0.52 -14.65 1.94
C ILE A 79 0.00 -16.05 1.65
N SER A 80 -1.30 -16.18 1.43
CA SER A 80 -1.96 -17.48 1.27
C SER A 80 -1.69 -18.40 2.49
N SER A 81 -1.08 -19.58 2.27
CA SER A 81 -0.78 -20.54 3.33
C SER A 81 0.72 -20.61 3.68
N VAL A 82 1.46 -19.55 3.34
CA VAL A 82 2.91 -19.47 3.50
C VAL A 82 3.28 -18.26 4.34
N LYS A 83 4.15 -18.48 5.31
CA LYS A 83 4.73 -17.42 6.14
C LYS A 83 6.06 -16.97 5.56
N PHE A 84 6.20 -15.66 5.38
CA PHE A 84 7.43 -15.01 4.98
C PHE A 84 7.98 -14.19 6.14
N GLN A 85 9.30 -14.10 6.23
CA GLN A 85 10.00 -13.18 7.11
C GLN A 85 10.79 -12.18 6.26
N ILE A 86 10.82 -10.93 6.73
CA ILE A 86 11.64 -9.89 6.12
C ILE A 86 13.07 -10.04 6.63
N LEU A 87 14.01 -10.30 5.72
CA LEU A 87 15.43 -10.44 6.05
C LEU A 87 16.14 -9.09 6.00
N GLU A 88 15.84 -8.29 4.98
CA GLU A 88 16.54 -7.05 4.69
C GLU A 88 15.60 -6.09 3.96
N ILE A 89 15.69 -4.82 4.33
CA ILE A 89 15.03 -3.70 3.65
C ILE A 89 16.12 -2.76 3.18
N LYS A 90 16.11 -2.46 1.90
CA LYS A 90 16.87 -1.38 1.27
C LYS A 90 15.88 -0.41 0.63
N LEU A 91 16.38 0.76 0.26
CA LEU A 91 15.58 1.82 -0.34
C LEU A 91 14.74 1.32 -1.54
N ASP A 92 15.31 0.45 -2.37
CA ASP A 92 14.69 -0.01 -3.62
C ASP A 92 14.36 -1.51 -3.63
N ASN A 93 14.75 -2.27 -2.60
CA ASN A 93 14.50 -3.71 -2.57
C ASN A 93 14.25 -4.22 -1.16
N ILE A 94 13.37 -5.21 -1.06
CA ILE A 94 13.09 -5.93 0.18
C ILE A 94 13.33 -7.40 -0.10
N ARG A 95 14.06 -8.05 0.81
CA ARG A 95 14.35 -9.48 0.73
C ARG A 95 13.44 -10.22 1.68
N LEU A 96 12.56 -11.00 1.08
CA LEU A 96 11.67 -11.92 1.78
C LEU A 96 12.26 -13.33 1.75
N SER A 97 12.12 -14.04 2.86
CA SER A 97 12.43 -15.47 2.92
C SER A 97 11.22 -16.24 3.44
N MET A 98 11.00 -17.44 2.91
CA MET A 98 9.96 -18.31 3.42
C MET A 98 10.39 -18.87 4.77
N LYS A 99 9.60 -18.63 5.83
CA LYS A 99 9.93 -19.07 7.18
C LYS A 99 9.96 -20.60 7.28
N ASP A 100 9.07 -21.28 6.57
CA ASP A 100 8.94 -22.74 6.62
C ASP A 100 10.12 -23.49 5.95
N TYR A 101 10.95 -22.82 5.16
CA TYR A 101 12.11 -23.43 4.47
C TYR A 101 13.36 -23.57 5.36
N HIS A 102 13.37 -22.99 6.56
CA HIS A 102 14.55 -23.05 7.44
C HIS A 102 14.92 -24.49 7.87
N ASN A 103 13.94 -25.40 7.95
CA ASN A 103 14.18 -26.78 8.40
C ASN A 103 14.26 -27.80 7.25
N ASN A 104 13.78 -27.49 6.05
CA ASN A 104 13.79 -28.38 4.89
C ASN A 104 14.11 -27.57 3.62
N ILE A 105 15.38 -27.59 3.22
CA ILE A 105 15.90 -26.83 2.06
C ILE A 105 15.17 -27.23 0.75
N CYS A 106 14.64 -28.46 0.69
CA CYS A 106 13.77 -28.95 -0.39
C CYS A 106 12.50 -29.61 0.21
N PRO A 107 11.40 -28.87 0.43
CA PRO A 107 10.15 -29.49 0.82
C PRO A 107 9.63 -30.36 -0.33
N ARG A 108 9.06 -31.51 0.04
CA ARG A 108 8.54 -32.50 -0.92
C ARG A 108 7.33 -31.99 -1.70
N ASP A 109 6.64 -30.98 -1.17
CA ASP A 109 5.47 -30.36 -1.78
C ASP A 109 5.65 -28.84 -1.80
N PRO A 110 6.21 -28.28 -2.88
CA PRO A 110 6.41 -26.84 -3.00
C PRO A 110 5.06 -26.15 -3.14
N LYS A 111 4.76 -25.25 -2.20
CA LYS A 111 3.53 -24.44 -2.26
C LYS A 111 3.68 -23.33 -3.30
N ASN A 112 2.81 -23.32 -4.30
CA ASN A 112 2.71 -22.21 -5.23
C ASN A 112 2.06 -21.01 -4.51
N VAL A 113 2.79 -19.90 -4.42
CA VAL A 113 2.29 -18.67 -3.79
C VAL A 113 2.18 -17.60 -4.87
N GLN A 114 0.99 -17.06 -5.03
CA GLN A 114 0.79 -15.87 -5.86
C GLN A 114 0.97 -14.63 -4.99
N ILE A 115 2.07 -13.92 -5.24
CA ILE A 115 2.31 -12.59 -4.67
C ILE A 115 1.74 -11.58 -5.66
N ASN A 116 1.03 -10.56 -5.15
CA ASN A 116 0.52 -9.48 -5.98
C ASN A 116 1.70 -8.62 -6.49
N GLN A 117 2.16 -8.93 -7.70
CA GLN A 117 3.29 -8.26 -8.36
C GLN A 117 2.97 -6.82 -8.77
N ASP A 118 1.69 -6.45 -8.88
CA ASP A 118 1.28 -5.07 -9.15
C ASP A 118 1.55 -4.16 -7.93
N VAL A 119 1.65 -4.75 -6.73
CA VAL A 119 1.86 -4.05 -5.46
C VAL A 119 3.29 -4.21 -4.96
N LEU A 120 3.84 -5.43 -5.07
CA LEU A 120 5.21 -5.76 -4.66
C LEU A 120 5.91 -6.52 -5.79
N PRO A 121 6.53 -5.80 -6.74
CA PRO A 121 7.19 -6.43 -7.88
C PRO A 121 8.43 -7.21 -7.44
N PHE A 122 8.67 -8.36 -8.07
CA PHE A 122 9.92 -9.08 -7.87
C PHE A 122 11.08 -8.32 -8.52
N SER A 123 12.22 -8.30 -7.85
CA SER A 123 13.46 -7.85 -8.46
C SER A 123 13.92 -8.85 -9.53
N PHE A 124 14.57 -8.36 -10.58
CA PHE A 124 15.12 -9.19 -11.66
C PHE A 124 16.09 -10.27 -11.17
N ASP A 125 16.77 -10.05 -10.04
CA ASP A 125 17.68 -11.03 -9.44
C ASP A 125 16.94 -12.14 -8.67
N THR A 126 15.65 -11.94 -8.44
CA THR A 126 14.76 -12.89 -7.75
C THR A 126 13.98 -13.69 -8.79
N ILE A 127 14.67 -14.29 -9.77
CA ILE A 127 14.03 -15.31 -10.59
C ILE A 127 13.86 -16.52 -9.67
N PRO A 128 12.61 -16.93 -9.34
CA PRO A 128 12.41 -18.22 -8.73
C PRO A 128 13.02 -19.23 -9.69
N SER A 129 13.93 -20.07 -9.22
CA SER A 129 14.54 -21.15 -10.01
C SER A 129 13.45 -22.14 -10.46
N MET A 130 12.66 -21.74 -11.45
CA MET A 130 11.54 -22.46 -12.05
C MET A 130 11.47 -22.03 -13.52
N GLN A 131 12.60 -22.11 -14.23
CA GLN A 131 12.63 -22.23 -15.69
C GLN A 131 14.03 -22.67 -16.15
N ASN A 132 14.31 -23.97 -16.03
CA ASN A 132 14.64 -24.84 -17.16
C ASN A 132 14.58 -26.30 -16.70
#